data_AF-A0A3B4WGR3-F1
#
_entry.id   AF-A0A3B4WGR3-F1
#
_cell.length_a   1.000
_cell.length_b   1.000
_cell.length_c   1.000
_cell.angle_alpha   90.00
_cell.angle_beta   90.00
_cell.angle_gamma   90.00
#
_symmetry.space_group_name_H-M   'P 1'
#
loop_
_entity.id
_entity.type
_entity.pdbx_description
1 polymer ?
#
loop_
_entity_poly.entity_id
_entity_poly.type
_entity_poly.pdbx_seq_one_letter_code
_entity_poly.pdbx_strand_id
1 'polypeptide(L)'
;MPQLTGPAVLQLVLLLSAVPAQYFISRWSGTSVAQRYHATTRLLRIWKEWRTSYLNGTAWMDWANHTYPVVSLKAAQVKFISHDFIIFLIPAASKTVRTPRPPYVFLRVGEVVMERKGHMVGVVVSWDPELRAPQEWVNRMYSNSEVSTEKTPHYKVLFSGPGPSSLLVAYLPQTQLERITGMRPDIPTLENYFTHFDGERFIMQPWLRELFPEDEIDDA
;
A
#
# COMPACT_ATOMS: atom_id res chain seq x y z
N MET A 1 -25.58 -9.36 -21.77
CA MET A 1 -24.25 -9.87 -21.36
C MET A 1 -24.43 -11.29 -20.87
N PRO A 2 -23.68 -12.29 -21.36
CA PRO A 2 -23.88 -13.67 -20.94
C PRO A 2 -23.43 -13.82 -19.49
N GLN A 3 -24.33 -14.27 -18.63
CA GLN A 3 -24.06 -14.56 -17.22
C GLN A 3 -23.33 -15.91 -17.15
N LEU A 4 -22.12 -15.92 -16.59
CA LEU A 4 -21.37 -17.15 -16.35
C LEU A 4 -22.03 -17.91 -15.19
N THR A 5 -22.82 -18.94 -15.54
CA THR A 5 -23.41 -19.84 -14.54
C THR A 5 -22.35 -20.80 -14.00
N GLY A 6 -22.46 -21.19 -12.73
CA GLY A 6 -21.51 -22.11 -12.08
C GLY A 6 -21.18 -23.39 -12.89
N PRO A 7 -22.15 -24.05 -13.55
CA PRO A 7 -21.89 -25.18 -14.44
C PRO A 7 -21.02 -24.83 -15.65
N ALA A 8 -21.19 -23.63 -16.23
CA ALA A 8 -20.39 -23.18 -17.37
C ALA A 8 -18.93 -22.95 -16.99
N VAL A 9 -18.67 -22.45 -15.77
CA VAL A 9 -17.30 -22.31 -15.25
C VAL A 9 -16.65 -23.69 -15.06
N LEU A 10 -17.38 -24.65 -14.49
CA LEU A 10 -16.91 -26.03 -14.35
C LEU A 10 -16.59 -26.67 -15.71
N GLN A 11 -17.46 -26.48 -16.70
CA GLN A 11 -17.22 -26.96 -18.07
C GLN A 11 -15.98 -26.31 -18.70
N LEU A 12 -15.79 -25.02 -18.49
CA LEU A 12 -14.65 -24.28 -19.05
C LEU A 12 -13.32 -24.71 -18.41
N VAL A 13 -13.31 -24.95 -17.09
CA VAL A 13 -12.15 -25.50 -16.37
C VAL A 13 -11.84 -26.93 -16.83
N LEU A 14 -12.87 -27.77 -17.03
CA LEU A 14 -12.70 -29.13 -17.56
C LEU A 14 -12.12 -29.11 -18.99
N LEU A 15 -12.62 -28.21 -19.85
CA LEU A 15 -12.11 -28.05 -21.21
C LEU A 15 -10.67 -27.54 -21.24
N LEU A 16 -10.31 -26.58 -20.39
CA LEU A 16 -8.95 -26.07 -20.30
C LEU A 16 -7.97 -27.11 -19.72
N SER A 17 -8.45 -27.98 -18.81
CA SER A 17 -7.67 -29.09 -18.24
C SER A 17 -7.50 -30.27 -19.22
N ALA A 18 -8.41 -30.40 -20.20
CA ALA A 18 -8.39 -31.51 -21.15
C ALA A 18 -7.15 -31.50 -22.04
N VAL A 19 -6.66 -30.33 -22.48
CA VAL A 19 -5.49 -30.23 -23.39
C VAL A 19 -4.18 -30.64 -22.68
N PRO A 20 -3.87 -30.15 -21.47
CA PRO A 20 -2.77 -30.69 -20.67
C PRO A 20 -2.93 -32.18 -20.39
N ALA A 21 -4.14 -32.62 -20.00
CA ALA A 21 -4.39 -34.03 -19.70
C ALA A 21 -4.14 -34.94 -20.91
N GLN A 22 -4.60 -34.54 -22.10
CA GLN A 22 -4.35 -35.26 -23.36
C GLN A 22 -2.86 -35.30 -23.72
N TYR A 23 -2.13 -34.20 -23.54
CA TYR A 23 -0.68 -34.15 -23.74
C TYR A 23 0.06 -35.10 -22.79
N PHE A 24 -0.33 -35.15 -21.51
CA PHE A 24 0.26 -36.06 -20.54
C PHE A 24 -0.07 -37.53 -20.83
N ILE A 25 -1.32 -37.84 -21.20
CA ILE A 25 -1.75 -39.22 -21.54
C ILE A 25 -1.05 -39.72 -22.80
N SER A 26 -0.92 -38.87 -23.84
CA SER A 26 -0.23 -39.22 -25.09
C SER A 26 1.26 -39.53 -24.88
N ARG A 27 1.91 -38.84 -23.93
CA ARG A 27 3.30 -39.12 -23.56
C ARG A 27 3.45 -40.39 -22.70
N TRP A 28 2.35 -40.92 -22.17
CA TRP A 28 2.31 -42.06 -21.24
C TRP A 28 2.09 -43.41 -21.93
N SER A 29 1.64 -43.41 -23.20
CA SER A 29 1.47 -44.63 -24.00
C SER A 29 2.80 -45.12 -24.59
N GLY A 30 3.77 -45.44 -23.72
CA GLY A 30 4.98 -46.16 -24.10
C GLY A 30 4.68 -47.63 -24.44
N THR A 31 5.41 -48.20 -25.40
CA THR A 31 5.18 -49.56 -25.92
C THR A 31 5.65 -50.69 -24.98
N SER A 32 6.47 -50.40 -23.96
CA SER A 32 7.01 -51.41 -23.03
C SER A 32 6.53 -51.25 -21.57
N VAL A 33 6.37 -52.38 -20.87
CA VAL A 33 5.87 -52.45 -19.48
C VAL A 33 6.80 -51.75 -18.50
N ALA A 34 8.12 -51.86 -18.67
CA ALA A 34 9.12 -51.25 -17.80
C ALA A 34 9.12 -49.70 -17.91
N GLN A 35 8.94 -49.14 -19.11
CA GLN A 35 8.85 -47.69 -19.28
C GLN A 35 7.59 -47.10 -18.65
N ARG A 36 6.46 -47.82 -18.70
CA ARG A 36 5.22 -47.40 -18.02
C ARG A 36 5.42 -47.37 -16.51
N TYR A 37 6.08 -48.38 -15.95
CA TYR A 37 6.37 -48.43 -14.51
C TYR A 37 7.30 -47.29 -14.05
N HIS A 38 8.33 -46.96 -14.83
CA HIS A 38 9.19 -45.81 -14.51
C HIS A 38 8.48 -44.47 -14.69
N ALA A 39 7.56 -44.35 -15.64
CA ALA A 39 6.76 -43.15 -15.82
C ALA A 39 5.72 -42.97 -14.70
N THR A 40 5.08 -44.04 -14.24
CA THR A 40 4.09 -43.99 -13.14
C THR A 40 4.76 -43.66 -11.81
N THR A 41 5.91 -44.25 -11.50
CA THR A 41 6.66 -43.96 -10.27
C THR A 41 7.18 -42.52 -10.24
N ARG A 42 7.64 -41.99 -11.38
CA ARG A 42 8.02 -40.58 -11.51
C ARG A 42 6.84 -39.64 -11.29
N LEU A 43 5.66 -39.98 -11.80
CA LEU A 43 4.44 -39.19 -11.60
C LEU A 43 3.97 -39.20 -10.16
N LEU A 44 3.97 -40.35 -9.49
CA LEU A 44 3.62 -40.42 -8.07
C LEU A 44 4.55 -39.56 -7.21
N ARG A 45 5.83 -39.49 -7.57
CA ARG A 45 6.79 -38.60 -6.92
C ARG A 45 6.48 -37.13 -7.19
N ILE A 46 6.28 -36.73 -8.45
CA ILE A 46 5.93 -35.35 -8.82
C ILE A 46 4.60 -34.93 -8.18
N TRP A 47 3.61 -35.80 -8.17
CA TRP A 47 2.31 -35.55 -7.53
C TRP A 47 2.45 -35.39 -6.02
N LYS A 48 3.27 -36.22 -5.38
CA LYS A 48 3.56 -36.10 -3.94
C LYS A 48 4.24 -34.76 -3.64
N GLU A 49 5.26 -34.39 -4.40
CA GLU A 49 5.99 -33.12 -4.28
C GLU A 49 5.06 -31.91 -4.53
N TRP A 50 4.23 -31.98 -5.57
CA TRP A 50 3.28 -30.92 -5.92
C TRP A 50 2.18 -30.77 -4.88
N ARG A 51 1.63 -31.87 -4.35
CA ARG A 51 0.67 -31.85 -3.24
C ARG A 51 1.28 -31.24 -1.98
N THR A 52 2.53 -31.56 -1.66
CA THR A 52 3.20 -31.00 -0.47
C THR A 52 3.58 -29.54 -0.60
N SER A 53 3.74 -29.02 -1.82
CA SER A 53 4.17 -27.63 -2.06
C SER A 53 2.99 -26.71 -2.40
N TYR A 54 2.14 -27.10 -3.35
CA TYR A 54 1.08 -26.24 -3.91
C TYR A 54 -0.30 -26.49 -3.28
N LEU A 55 -0.54 -27.63 -2.66
CA LEU A 55 -1.79 -27.90 -1.93
C LEU A 55 -1.60 -27.80 -0.41
N ASN A 56 -0.46 -27.31 0.05
CA ASN A 56 -0.23 -27.09 1.47
C ASN A 56 -0.89 -25.77 1.89
N GLY A 57 -2.04 -25.88 2.53
CA GLY A 57 -2.82 -24.73 3.01
C GLY A 57 -2.04 -23.82 3.96
N THR A 58 -1.06 -24.35 4.71
CA THR A 58 -0.21 -23.50 5.58
C THR A 58 0.75 -22.66 4.76
N ALA A 59 1.31 -23.18 3.67
CA ALA A 59 2.19 -22.41 2.79
C ALA A 59 1.43 -21.28 2.08
N TRP A 60 0.16 -21.52 1.70
CA TRP A 60 -0.72 -20.46 1.18
C TRP A 60 -1.08 -19.44 2.25
N MET A 61 -1.34 -19.86 3.49
CA MET A 61 -1.60 -18.96 4.62
C MET A 61 -0.38 -18.12 4.97
N ASP A 62 0.81 -18.72 5.02
CA ASP A 62 2.08 -18.05 5.33
C ASP A 62 2.47 -17.09 4.20
N TRP A 63 2.31 -17.50 2.93
CA TRP A 63 2.47 -16.63 1.78
C TRP A 63 1.46 -15.47 1.79
N ALA A 64 0.19 -15.74 2.10
CA ALA A 64 -0.83 -14.69 2.20
C ALA A 64 -0.52 -13.71 3.33
N ASN A 65 -0.09 -14.20 4.50
CA ASN A 65 0.30 -13.38 5.65
C ASN A 65 1.59 -12.58 5.42
N HIS A 66 2.49 -13.06 4.56
CA HIS A 66 3.75 -12.36 4.22
C HIS A 66 3.56 -11.36 3.07
N THR A 67 2.73 -11.70 2.07
CA THR A 67 2.44 -10.85 0.90
C THR A 67 1.45 -9.75 1.23
N TYR A 68 0.56 -10.02 2.19
CA TYR A 68 -0.32 -9.05 2.81
C TYR A 68 -0.18 -9.26 4.31
N PRO A 69 0.61 -8.47 5.06
CA PRO A 69 0.42 -8.46 6.49
C PRO A 69 -1.06 -8.15 6.67
N VAL A 70 -1.80 -9.09 7.28
CA VAL A 70 -3.15 -8.84 7.74
C VAL A 70 -2.98 -7.62 8.64
N VAL A 71 -3.23 -6.44 8.04
CA VAL A 71 -3.33 -5.18 8.75
C VAL A 71 -4.27 -5.52 9.86
N SER A 72 -3.74 -5.56 11.08
CA SER A 72 -4.51 -5.82 12.27
C SER A 72 -5.57 -4.75 12.28
N LEU A 73 -6.75 -5.12 11.76
CA LEU A 73 -7.94 -4.30 11.58
C LEU A 73 -8.53 -3.85 12.93
N LYS A 74 -7.78 -4.07 14.01
CA LYS A 74 -8.06 -3.68 15.39
C LYS A 74 -7.09 -2.65 15.95
N ALA A 75 -5.91 -2.45 15.35
CA ALA A 75 -4.92 -1.45 15.84
C ALA A 75 -4.91 -0.14 15.03
N ALA A 76 -5.51 -0.15 13.85
CA ALA A 76 -5.83 1.07 13.12
C ALA A 76 -7.21 0.91 12.49
N GLN A 77 -8.21 1.58 13.04
CA GLN A 77 -9.42 1.90 12.28
C GLN A 77 -9.05 2.90 11.17
N VAL A 78 -8.19 2.51 10.22
CA VAL A 78 -8.21 3.16 8.92
C VAL A 78 -9.44 2.58 8.24
N LYS A 79 -10.61 3.12 8.59
CA LYS A 79 -11.78 3.00 7.73
C LYS A 79 -11.29 3.41 6.34
N PHE A 80 -11.64 2.61 5.35
CA PHE A 80 -11.63 3.02 3.95
C PHE A 80 -12.60 4.18 3.83
N ILE A 81 -12.13 5.36 4.20
CA ILE A 81 -12.88 6.60 4.13
C ILE A 81 -12.78 7.01 2.67
N SER A 82 -13.92 7.13 2.00
CA SER A 82 -13.98 7.58 0.61
C SER A 82 -13.16 8.87 0.42
N HIS A 83 -12.52 8.99 -0.73
CA HIS A 83 -11.72 10.16 -1.14
C HIS A 83 -12.43 11.48 -0.82
N ASP A 84 -13.74 11.53 -1.10
CA ASP A 84 -14.61 12.70 -0.87
C ASP A 84 -14.73 13.09 0.61
N PHE A 85 -14.65 12.13 1.54
CA PHE A 85 -14.78 12.39 2.97
C PHE A 85 -13.43 12.76 3.62
N ILE A 86 -12.28 12.28 3.11
CA ILE A 86 -10.97 12.71 3.65
C ILE A 86 -10.58 14.12 3.17
N ILE A 87 -10.90 14.47 1.91
CA ILE A 87 -10.67 15.83 1.40
C ILE A 87 -11.46 16.87 2.21
N PHE A 88 -12.67 16.52 2.66
CA PHE A 88 -13.54 17.42 3.43
C PHE A 88 -13.15 17.57 4.92
N LEU A 89 -12.49 16.56 5.53
CA LEU A 89 -12.27 16.50 6.99
C LEU A 89 -10.86 16.84 7.47
N ILE A 90 -9.83 16.86 6.62
CA ILE A 90 -8.47 17.21 7.04
C ILE A 90 -8.23 18.71 6.78
N PRO A 91 -8.20 19.58 7.81
CA PRO A 91 -7.92 20.99 7.66
C PRO A 91 -6.40 21.20 7.54
N ALA A 92 -5.82 20.65 6.48
CA ALA A 92 -4.50 21.05 6.02
C ALA A 92 -4.58 22.21 5.01
N ALA A 93 -5.80 22.62 4.62
CA ALA A 93 -6.07 23.67 3.63
C ALA A 93 -6.14 25.08 4.24
N SER A 94 -5.37 25.36 5.30
CA SER A 94 -5.16 26.76 5.67
C SER A 94 -4.44 27.43 4.50
N LYS A 95 -5.07 28.44 3.89
CA LYS A 95 -4.48 29.25 2.79
C LYS A 95 -3.37 30.20 3.27
N THR A 96 -2.90 30.03 4.49
CA THR A 96 -1.86 30.85 5.10
C THR A 96 -0.50 30.35 4.67
N VAL A 97 0.34 31.25 4.17
CA VAL A 97 1.76 30.99 3.93
C VAL A 97 2.42 30.58 5.23
N ARG A 98 3.19 29.49 5.21
CA ARG A 98 3.89 28.94 6.38
C ARG A 98 5.32 29.46 6.42
N THR A 99 5.46 30.66 6.98
CA THR A 99 6.75 31.33 7.18
C THR A 99 6.73 32.12 8.51
N PRO A 100 7.79 32.08 9.32
CA PRO A 100 8.96 31.21 9.17
C PRO A 100 8.64 29.74 9.51
N ARG A 101 9.35 28.79 8.88
CA ARG A 101 9.25 27.37 9.26
C ARG A 101 9.86 27.19 10.65
N PRO A 102 9.11 26.63 11.62
CA PRO A 102 9.67 26.41 12.95
C PRO A 102 10.79 25.36 12.92
N PRO A 103 11.86 25.52 13.72
CA PRO A 103 13.04 24.66 13.66
C PRO A 103 12.77 23.21 14.10
N TYR A 104 11.68 22.98 14.83
CA TYR A 104 11.28 21.65 15.30
C TYR A 104 10.42 20.87 14.28
N VAL A 105 10.06 21.49 13.15
CA VAL A 105 9.41 20.84 11.99
C VAL A 105 10.51 20.29 11.09
N PHE A 106 10.82 18.99 11.22
CA PHE A 106 11.98 18.39 10.56
C PHE A 106 11.71 17.88 9.15
N LEU A 107 10.47 17.47 8.86
CA LEU A 107 10.12 16.94 7.54
C LEU A 107 9.62 18.08 6.64
N ARG A 108 9.96 18.00 5.36
CA ARG A 108 9.60 19.01 4.35
C ARG A 108 8.54 18.47 3.41
N VAL A 109 7.76 19.37 2.83
CA VAL A 109 6.84 19.02 1.74
C VAL A 109 7.62 18.43 0.57
N GLY A 110 7.12 17.31 0.05
CA GLY A 110 7.75 16.54 -1.01
C GLY A 110 8.67 15.41 -0.52
N GLU A 111 9.02 15.37 0.76
CA GLU A 111 9.83 14.27 1.29
C GLU A 111 9.06 12.96 1.32
N VAL A 112 9.78 11.88 1.03
CA VAL A 112 9.29 10.51 1.14
C VAL A 112 9.50 10.03 2.57
N VAL A 113 8.44 9.49 3.15
CA VAL A 113 8.43 9.06 4.55
C VAL A 113 7.84 7.67 4.69
N MET A 114 8.28 6.95 5.71
CA MET A 114 7.70 5.69 6.15
C MET A 114 6.94 5.91 7.46
N GLU A 115 5.70 5.44 7.53
CA GLU A 115 4.93 5.41 8.77
C GLU A 115 5.35 4.20 9.60
N ARG A 116 5.80 4.46 10.84
CA ARG A 116 6.53 3.48 11.66
C ARG A 116 5.71 2.25 12.08
N LYS A 117 4.38 2.37 12.26
CA LYS A 117 3.55 1.27 12.76
C LYS A 117 3.10 0.35 11.62
N GLY A 118 2.60 0.92 10.54
CA GLY A 118 2.05 0.25 9.37
C GLY A 118 3.06 -0.02 8.27
N HIS A 119 4.29 0.49 8.39
CA HIS A 119 5.37 0.35 7.39
C HIS A 119 4.92 0.79 5.99
N MET A 120 4.06 1.82 5.93
CA MET A 120 3.57 2.37 4.68
C MET A 120 4.46 3.50 4.23
N VAL A 121 4.79 3.53 2.93
CA VAL A 121 5.57 4.61 2.32
C VAL A 121 4.62 5.64 1.74
N GLY A 122 4.88 6.90 2.06
CA GLY A 122 4.08 8.03 1.64
C GLY A 122 4.90 9.28 1.34
N VAL A 123 4.21 10.32 0.86
CA VAL A 123 4.81 11.62 0.54
C VAL A 123 4.14 12.70 1.37
N VAL A 124 4.95 13.55 2.01
CA VAL A 124 4.46 14.69 2.79
C VAL A 124 3.93 15.76 1.82
N VAL A 125 2.65 16.14 1.98
CA VAL A 125 2.02 17.20 1.15
C VAL A 125 1.76 18.49 1.91
N SER A 126 1.76 18.44 3.25
CA SER A 126 1.67 19.62 4.10
C SER A 126 2.10 19.30 5.52
N TRP A 127 2.49 20.32 6.28
CA TRP A 127 2.75 20.22 7.71
C TRP A 127 2.05 21.32 8.48
N ASP A 128 1.76 21.09 9.75
CA ASP A 128 1.32 22.09 10.72
C ASP A 128 2.22 21.98 11.95
N PRO A 129 2.59 23.12 12.58
CA PRO A 129 3.47 23.11 13.75
C PRO A 129 2.83 22.42 14.97
N GLU A 130 1.50 22.39 14.98
CA GLU A 130 0.65 21.89 16.05
C GLU A 130 -0.57 21.21 15.42
N LEU A 131 -1.27 20.39 16.20
CA LEU A 131 -2.46 19.67 15.73
C LEU A 131 -3.57 20.66 15.30
N ARG A 132 -3.80 20.78 13.98
CA ARG A 132 -4.88 21.61 13.41
C ARG A 132 -5.98 20.73 12.80
N ALA A 133 -6.66 19.97 13.64
CA ALA A 133 -7.80 19.14 13.24
C ALA A 133 -9.07 19.54 14.01
N PRO A 134 -10.28 19.36 13.45
CA PRO A 134 -11.52 19.65 14.16
C PRO A 134 -11.64 18.72 15.37
N GLN A 135 -12.16 19.23 16.49
CA GLN A 135 -12.23 18.46 17.73
C GLN A 135 -12.94 17.11 17.56
N GLU A 136 -13.95 17.04 16.68
CA GLU A 136 -14.63 15.78 16.36
C GLU A 136 -13.71 14.74 15.73
N TRP A 137 -12.80 15.17 14.85
CA TRP A 137 -11.79 14.29 14.24
C TRP A 137 -10.77 13.85 15.29
N VAL A 138 -10.29 14.79 16.11
CA VAL A 138 -9.35 14.51 17.22
C VAL A 138 -9.95 13.48 18.16
N ASN A 139 -11.18 13.70 18.61
CA ASN A 139 -11.88 12.79 19.49
C ASN A 139 -12.00 11.40 18.86
N ARG A 140 -12.36 11.29 17.58
CA ARG A 140 -12.47 9.98 16.89
C ARG A 140 -11.13 9.26 16.76
N MET A 141 -10.07 9.98 16.43
CA MET A 141 -8.75 9.38 16.15
C MET A 141 -7.95 9.11 17.43
N TYR A 142 -8.18 9.89 18.48
CA TYR A 142 -7.44 9.85 19.74
C TYR A 142 -8.32 9.50 20.96
N SER A 143 -9.51 8.92 20.76
CA SER A 143 -10.49 8.58 21.84
C SER A 143 -9.89 7.84 23.04
N ASN A 144 -8.80 7.09 22.84
CA ASN A 144 -8.22 6.18 23.83
C ASN A 144 -6.77 6.50 24.20
N SER A 145 -6.26 7.68 23.83
CA SER A 145 -4.85 8.01 24.03
C SER A 145 -4.70 9.38 24.68
N GLU A 146 -4.16 9.39 25.91
CA GLU A 146 -3.65 10.59 26.59
C GLU A 146 -2.40 11.09 25.87
N VAL A 147 -2.56 11.61 24.65
CA VAL A 147 -1.42 12.14 23.92
C VAL A 147 -1.46 13.65 24.03
N SER A 148 -0.40 14.19 24.62
CA SER A 148 0.03 15.59 24.50
C SER A 148 0.44 15.88 23.04
N THR A 149 -0.44 15.60 22.08
CA THR A 149 -0.20 15.79 20.63
C THR A 149 -0.34 17.24 20.21
N GLU A 150 -0.97 18.09 21.02
CA GLU A 150 -1.26 19.48 20.65
C GLU A 150 0.00 20.22 20.18
N LYS A 151 1.13 20.02 20.88
CA LYS A 151 2.40 20.75 20.61
C LYS A 151 3.38 20.03 19.68
N THR A 152 2.95 18.94 19.04
CA THR A 152 3.82 18.20 18.11
C THR A 152 3.47 18.58 16.68
N PRO A 153 4.46 18.75 15.77
CA PRO A 153 4.18 18.91 14.36
C PRO A 153 3.38 17.75 13.79
N HIS A 154 2.37 18.08 13.01
CA HIS A 154 1.53 17.12 12.30
C HIS A 154 1.70 17.27 10.80
N TYR A 155 1.69 16.15 10.10
CA TYR A 155 1.94 16.07 8.67
C TYR A 155 0.77 15.42 7.99
N LYS A 156 0.33 16.01 6.88
CA LYS A 156 -0.55 15.34 5.93
C LYS A 156 0.33 14.55 4.97
N VAL A 157 0.11 13.23 4.93
CA VAL A 157 0.89 12.31 4.13
C VAL A 157 -0.06 11.54 3.21
N LEU A 158 0.30 11.47 1.94
CA LEU A 158 -0.36 10.64 0.94
C LEU A 158 0.32 9.28 0.87
N PHE A 159 -0.45 8.20 0.81
CA PHE A 159 0.02 6.82 0.68
C PHE A 159 -0.73 6.11 -0.45
N SER A 160 -0.11 5.13 -1.09
CA SER A 160 -0.80 4.24 -2.01
C SER A 160 -1.78 3.35 -1.22
N GLY A 161 -3.00 3.22 -1.72
CA GLY A 161 -3.97 2.26 -1.19
C GLY A 161 -3.81 0.88 -1.84
N PRO A 162 -4.63 -0.12 -1.44
CA PRO A 162 -4.53 -1.50 -1.92
C PRO A 162 -4.95 -1.69 -3.39
N GLY A 163 -5.50 -0.66 -4.04
CA GLY A 163 -5.81 -0.67 -5.46
C GLY A 163 -4.92 0.30 -6.25
N PRO A 164 -4.76 0.11 -7.56
CA PRO A 164 -3.84 0.91 -8.39
C PRO A 164 -4.18 2.40 -8.44
N SER A 165 -5.42 2.77 -8.15
CA SER A 165 -5.88 4.17 -8.07
C SER A 165 -6.36 4.55 -6.67
N SER A 166 -6.13 3.67 -5.68
CA SER A 166 -6.52 3.92 -4.30
C SER A 166 -5.47 4.82 -3.64
N LEU A 167 -5.95 5.83 -2.92
CA LEU A 167 -5.13 6.76 -2.16
C LEU A 167 -5.59 6.68 -0.71
N LEU A 168 -4.63 6.64 0.20
CA LEU A 168 -4.85 6.84 1.62
C LEU A 168 -4.22 8.16 2.01
N VAL A 169 -4.96 8.95 2.78
CA VAL A 169 -4.49 10.24 3.27
C VAL A 169 -4.52 10.19 4.78
N ALA A 170 -3.37 10.40 5.41
CA ALA A 170 -3.27 10.41 6.86
C ALA A 170 -2.78 11.78 7.37
N TYR A 171 -3.17 12.09 8.59
CA TYR A 171 -2.67 13.24 9.34
C TYR A 171 -1.97 12.72 10.59
N LEU A 172 -0.65 12.72 10.58
CA LEU A 172 0.18 11.96 11.52
C LEU A 172 1.18 12.87 12.25
N PRO A 173 1.46 12.63 13.53
CA PRO A 173 2.48 13.37 14.25
C PRO A 173 3.88 13.00 13.75
N GLN A 174 4.82 13.95 13.85
CA GLN A 174 6.22 13.75 13.49
C GLN A 174 6.84 12.46 14.04
N THR A 175 6.48 12.09 15.27
CA THR A 175 7.02 10.93 15.98
C THR A 175 6.67 9.58 15.34
N GLN A 176 5.69 9.54 14.46
CA GLN A 176 5.26 8.34 13.72
C GLN A 176 5.85 8.25 12.31
N LEU A 177 6.59 9.27 11.88
CA LEU A 177 7.16 9.34 10.55
C LEU A 177 8.68 9.21 10.61
N GLU A 178 9.22 8.60 9.57
CA GLU A 178 10.66 8.47 9.35
C GLU A 178 10.97 8.83 7.91
N ARG A 179 11.95 9.71 7.69
CA ARG A 179 12.41 10.06 6.35
C ARG A 179 13.09 8.86 5.71
N ILE A 180 12.76 8.57 4.46
CA ILE A 180 13.46 7.59 3.64
C ILE A 180 13.95 8.25 2.35
N THR A 181 15.08 7.77 1.81
CA THR A 181 15.70 8.31 0.58
C THR A 181 15.91 7.21 -0.45
N GLY A 182 16.12 7.58 -1.72
CA GLY A 182 16.43 6.64 -2.80
C GLY A 182 15.25 5.78 -3.29
N MET A 183 14.02 6.10 -2.88
CA MET A 183 12.81 5.43 -3.32
C MET A 183 11.79 6.45 -3.81
N ARG A 184 11.26 6.24 -5.03
CA ARG A 184 10.12 6.98 -5.57
C ARG A 184 8.85 6.13 -5.42
N PRO A 185 7.94 6.44 -4.48
CA PRO A 185 6.66 5.75 -4.40
C PRO A 185 5.76 6.13 -5.58
N ASP A 186 4.95 5.17 -6.03
CA ASP A 186 3.92 5.39 -7.05
C ASP A 186 2.57 5.58 -6.35
N ILE A 187 2.22 6.86 -6.13
CA ILE A 187 1.00 7.26 -5.43
C ILE A 187 0.14 8.06 -6.43
N PRO A 188 -1.13 7.65 -6.66
CA PRO A 188 -2.04 8.40 -7.51
C PRO A 188 -2.16 9.85 -7.05
N THR A 189 -2.38 10.80 -7.97
CA THR A 189 -2.66 12.22 -7.68
C THR A 189 -1.48 13.04 -7.15
N LEU A 190 -0.28 12.47 -7.04
CA LEU A 190 0.92 13.25 -6.67
C LEU A 190 1.20 14.37 -7.68
N GLU A 191 0.86 14.14 -8.95
CA GLU A 191 0.95 15.12 -10.02
C GLU A 191 0.12 16.39 -9.76
N ASN A 192 -0.85 16.38 -8.85
CA ASN A 192 -1.60 17.57 -8.46
C ASN A 192 -0.83 18.48 -7.49
N TYR A 193 0.13 17.91 -6.76
CA TYR A 193 0.93 18.60 -5.73
C TYR A 193 2.36 18.86 -6.18
N PHE A 194 2.89 17.98 -7.04
CA PHE A 194 4.29 17.94 -7.42
C PHE A 194 4.45 17.90 -8.94
N THR A 195 5.58 18.43 -9.41
CA THR A 195 5.92 18.45 -10.83
C THR A 195 6.70 17.20 -11.24
N HIS A 196 7.74 16.84 -10.47
CA HIS A 196 8.59 15.70 -10.72
C HIS A 196 9.30 15.26 -9.43
N PHE A 197 9.99 14.12 -9.49
CA PHE A 197 10.86 13.61 -8.44
C PHE A 197 12.31 13.90 -8.82
N ASP A 198 13.07 14.56 -7.95
CA ASP A 198 14.45 14.98 -8.22
C ASP A 198 15.51 13.89 -7.92
N GLY A 199 15.09 12.77 -7.33
CA GLY A 199 15.96 11.67 -6.88
C GLY A 199 15.96 11.50 -5.36
N GLU A 200 15.64 12.55 -4.62
CA GLU A 200 15.56 12.55 -3.15
C GLU A 200 14.14 12.87 -2.65
N ARG A 201 13.47 13.85 -3.26
CA ARG A 201 12.12 14.31 -2.91
C ARG A 201 11.31 14.73 -4.14
N PHE A 202 10.04 15.00 -3.91
CA PHE A 202 9.15 15.55 -4.94
C PHE A 202 9.21 17.08 -4.97
N ILE A 203 9.39 17.64 -6.15
CA ILE A 203 9.45 19.08 -6.36
C ILE A 203 8.03 19.65 -6.43
N MET A 204 7.73 20.58 -5.52
CA MET A 204 6.42 21.22 -5.40
C MET A 204 5.96 21.90 -6.69
N GLN A 205 4.65 21.88 -6.94
CA GLN A 205 4.04 22.79 -7.90
C GLN A 205 4.12 24.26 -7.43
N PRO A 206 4.00 25.24 -8.35
CA PRO A 206 4.10 26.66 -7.99
C PRO A 206 3.16 27.10 -6.87
N TRP A 207 1.91 26.65 -6.88
CA TRP A 207 0.91 27.00 -5.86
C TRP A 207 1.25 26.44 -4.47
N LEU A 208 1.89 25.27 -4.41
CA LEU A 208 2.28 24.64 -3.16
C LEU A 208 3.55 25.28 -2.61
N ARG A 209 4.47 25.67 -3.49
CA ARG A 209 5.64 26.48 -3.14
C ARG A 209 5.27 27.83 -2.52
N GLU A 210 4.23 28.49 -3.02
CA GLU A 210 3.72 29.74 -2.41
C GLU A 210 3.24 29.54 -0.97
N LEU A 211 2.77 28.33 -0.61
CA LEU A 211 2.34 28.02 0.75
C LEU A 211 3.48 27.57 1.65
N PHE A 212 4.53 26.95 1.09
CA PHE A 212 5.68 26.39 1.80
C PHE A 212 7.02 26.86 1.20
N PRO A 213 7.30 28.17 1.18
CA PRO A 213 8.44 28.70 0.44
C PRO A 213 9.80 28.25 0.99
N GLU A 214 9.89 27.95 2.28
CA GLU A 214 11.14 27.54 2.94
C GLU A 214 11.43 26.04 2.81
N ASP A 215 10.49 25.23 2.32
CA ASP A 215 10.64 23.78 2.23
C ASP A 215 11.50 23.36 1.01
N GLU A 216 11.62 24.21 0.00
CA GLU A 216 12.45 23.99 -1.20
C GLU A 216 13.93 24.29 -0.98
N ILE A 217 14.25 25.11 0.04
CA ILE A 217 15.62 25.53 0.35
C ILE A 217 16.18 24.62 1.43
N ASP A 218 17.19 23.82 1.12
CA ASP A 218 17.84 22.97 2.11
C ASP A 218 18.45 23.80 3.24
N ASP A 219 18.46 23.24 4.45
CA ASP A 219 19.07 23.89 5.61
C ASP A 219 20.58 24.01 5.35
N ALA A 220 21.03 25.24 5.08
CA ALA A 220 22.42 25.59 4.81
C ALA A 220 23.33 25.42 6.04
#